data_AF-A0AAP0C5V2-F1
#
_entry.id   AF-A0AAP0C5V2-F1
#
_cell.length_a   1.000
_cell.length_b   1.000
_cell.length_c   1.000
_cell.angle_alpha   90.00
_cell.angle_beta   90.00
_cell.angle_gamma   90.00
#
_symmetry.space_group_name_H-M   'P 1'
#
loop_
_entity.id
_entity.type
_entity.pdbx_description
1 polymer ?
#
loop_
_entity_poly.entity_id
_entity_poly.type
_entity_poly.pdbx_seq_one_letter_code
_entity_poly.pdbx_strand_id
1 'polypeptide(L)'
;MGDSAAADGGDNSLSGRNVVEEVSRLVEQGKELQESASALISRNSQEDASLRQRALALDSNIRNLRSFIDSSVKKGNLDSKHAEKLSEELSRASYTLSVGDAATFLPCKSHGRLLRMFLGPINVRANRKDVQLKVKEEYYRFRVAFGKHH
;
A
#
# COMPACT_ATOMS: atom_id res chain seq x y z
N MET A 1 -44.20 -6.10 63.75
CA MET A 1 -43.16 -7.13 63.75
C MET A 1 -42.60 -7.16 62.33
N GLY A 2 -41.42 -6.57 62.12
CA GLY A 2 -40.59 -6.84 60.93
C GLY A 2 -40.11 -8.29 60.97
N ASP A 3 -39.40 -8.85 60.01
CA ASP A 3 -38.60 -8.37 58.89
C ASP A 3 -38.17 -9.63 58.12
N SER A 4 -37.42 -9.46 57.03
CA SER A 4 -36.58 -10.44 56.33
C SER A 4 -37.11 -10.92 55.00
N ALA A 5 -36.94 -10.01 54.03
CA ALA A 5 -36.46 -10.37 52.70
C ALA A 5 -35.24 -11.29 52.80
N ALA A 6 -35.28 -12.45 52.13
CA ALA A 6 -34.09 -13.20 51.76
C ALA A 6 -33.81 -12.89 50.28
N ALA A 7 -32.89 -11.95 50.06
CA ALA A 7 -32.22 -11.78 48.79
C ALA A 7 -31.27 -12.97 48.62
N ASP A 8 -31.59 -13.86 47.68
CA ASP A 8 -30.67 -14.93 47.27
C ASP A 8 -29.70 -14.37 46.22
N GLY A 9 -28.47 -14.15 46.68
CA GLY A 9 -27.32 -14.72 45.98
C GLY A 9 -26.97 -14.13 44.62
N GLY A 10 -26.74 -12.83 44.56
CA GLY A 10 -25.82 -12.29 43.57
C GLY A 10 -24.41 -12.78 43.89
N ASP A 11 -23.93 -13.78 43.14
CA ASP A 11 -22.51 -14.11 43.08
C ASP A 11 -22.14 -14.52 41.65
N ASN A 12 -22.21 -13.54 40.75
CA ASN A 12 -21.66 -13.61 39.40
C ASN A 12 -20.13 -13.47 39.48
N SER A 13 -19.48 -14.41 40.16
CA SER A 13 -18.04 -14.45 40.32
C SER A 13 -17.45 -15.21 39.15
N LEU A 14 -16.83 -14.47 38.22
CA LEU A 14 -15.83 -14.97 37.28
C LEU A 14 -14.71 -15.64 38.09
N SER A 15 -14.93 -16.88 38.50
CA SER A 15 -13.99 -17.69 39.27
C SER A 15 -12.67 -17.79 38.51
N GLY A 16 -11.53 -17.59 39.17
CA GLY A 16 -10.22 -17.41 38.52
C GLY A 16 -9.81 -18.48 37.48
N ARG A 17 -10.42 -19.68 37.50
CA ARG A 17 -10.27 -20.68 36.42
C ARG A 17 -10.84 -20.21 35.07
N ASN A 18 -11.97 -19.53 35.09
CA ASN A 18 -12.59 -18.93 33.91
C ASN A 18 -11.69 -17.84 33.29
N VAL A 19 -11.01 -17.04 34.13
CA VAL A 19 -10.06 -16.02 33.67
C VAL A 19 -8.84 -16.64 32.99
N VAL A 20 -8.28 -17.72 33.54
CA VAL A 20 -7.12 -18.42 32.94
C VAL A 20 -7.48 -19.06 31.59
N GLU A 21 -8.65 -19.67 31.49
CA GLU A 21 -9.16 -20.25 30.23
C GLU A 21 -9.43 -19.17 29.19
N GLU A 22 -10.05 -18.04 29.59
CA GLU A 22 -10.31 -16.91 28.71
C GLU A 22 -9.01 -16.25 28.21
N VAL A 23 -8.01 -16.05 29.08
CA VAL A 23 -6.68 -15.56 28.69
C VAL A 23 -6.01 -16.53 27.71
N SER A 24 -6.11 -17.84 27.95
CA SER A 24 -5.55 -18.85 27.05
C SER A 24 -6.23 -18.82 25.68
N ARG A 25 -7.55 -18.65 25.65
CA ARG A 25 -8.34 -18.49 24.42
C ARG A 25 -7.93 -17.23 23.65
N LEU A 26 -7.79 -16.09 24.33
CA LEU A 26 -7.36 -14.84 23.71
C LEU A 26 -5.94 -14.92 23.15
N VAL A 27 -5.03 -15.61 23.85
CA VAL A 27 -3.66 -15.85 23.36
C VAL A 27 -3.71 -16.66 22.07
N GLU A 28 -4.53 -17.71 21.99
CA GLU A 28 -4.62 -18.53 20.78
C GLU A 28 -5.26 -17.76 19.61
N GLN A 29 -6.34 -17.01 19.86
CA GLN A 29 -6.92 -16.10 18.86
C GLN A 29 -5.89 -15.07 18.35
N GLY A 30 -5.05 -14.56 19.24
CA GLY A 30 -3.95 -13.66 18.87
C GLY A 30 -2.94 -14.32 17.92
N LYS A 31 -2.58 -15.59 18.16
CA LYS A 31 -1.69 -16.35 17.27
C LYS A 31 -2.34 -16.65 15.92
N GLU A 32 -3.58 -17.12 15.91
CA GLU A 32 -4.33 -17.40 14.68
C GLU A 32 -4.46 -16.14 13.80
N LEU A 33 -4.72 -14.98 14.43
CA LEU A 33 -4.77 -13.70 13.74
C LEU A 33 -3.40 -13.30 13.18
N GLN A 34 -2.32 -13.47 13.96
CA GLN A 34 -0.95 -13.19 13.52
C GLN A 34 -0.54 -14.07 12.34
N GLU A 35 -0.88 -15.35 12.35
CA GLU A 35 -0.61 -16.28 11.25
C GLU A 35 -1.41 -15.89 10.00
N SER A 36 -2.70 -15.58 10.16
CA SER A 36 -3.57 -15.10 9.07
C SER A 36 -3.05 -13.82 8.43
N ALA A 37 -2.61 -12.85 9.26
CA ALA A 37 -2.01 -11.61 8.79
C ALA A 37 -0.69 -11.86 8.05
N SER A 38 0.16 -12.76 8.57
CA SER A 38 1.44 -13.12 7.95
C SER A 38 1.22 -13.79 6.58
N ALA A 39 0.24 -14.70 6.49
CA ALA A 39 -0.15 -15.34 5.24
C ALA A 39 -0.66 -14.32 4.21
N LEU A 40 -1.50 -13.36 4.64
CA LEU A 40 -2.00 -12.28 3.78
C LEU A 40 -0.86 -11.39 3.25
N ILE A 41 0.07 -10.98 4.12
CA ILE A 41 1.23 -10.17 3.74
C ILE A 41 2.10 -10.92 2.73
N SER A 42 2.37 -12.21 2.98
CA SER A 42 3.18 -13.05 2.09
C SER A 42 2.56 -13.15 0.70
N ARG A 43 1.25 -13.46 0.63
CA ARG A 43 0.51 -13.51 -0.64
C ARG A 43 0.56 -12.17 -1.37
N ASN A 44 0.26 -11.08 -0.68
CA ASN A 44 0.25 -9.75 -1.29
C ASN A 44 1.65 -9.35 -1.79
N SER A 45 2.71 -9.71 -1.05
CA SER A 45 4.10 -9.49 -1.50
C SER A 45 4.41 -10.25 -2.79
N GLN A 46 3.93 -11.49 -2.93
CA GLN A 46 4.10 -12.27 -4.15
C GLN A 46 3.33 -11.67 -5.33
N GLU A 47 2.09 -11.26 -5.11
CA GLU A 47 1.25 -10.60 -6.12
C GLU A 47 1.84 -9.27 -6.57
N ASP A 48 2.33 -8.45 -5.64
CA ASP A 48 3.03 -7.20 -5.92
C ASP A 48 4.31 -7.43 -6.76
N ALA A 49 5.08 -8.47 -6.45
CA ALA A 49 6.27 -8.84 -7.22
C ALA A 49 5.91 -9.28 -8.65
N SER A 50 4.84 -10.06 -8.81
CA SER A 50 4.32 -10.49 -10.11
C SER A 50 3.83 -9.31 -10.96
N LEU A 51 3.08 -8.38 -10.36
CA LEU A 51 2.65 -7.13 -11.02
C LEU A 51 3.85 -6.28 -11.45
N ARG A 52 4.87 -6.17 -10.59
CA ARG A 52 6.12 -5.46 -10.91
C ARG A 52 6.86 -6.08 -12.09
N GLN A 53 7.02 -7.39 -12.12
CA GLN A 53 7.64 -8.10 -13.24
C GLN A 53 6.88 -7.83 -14.55
N ARG A 54 5.54 -7.94 -14.54
CA ARG A 54 4.71 -7.67 -15.73
C ARG A 54 4.81 -6.22 -16.20
N ALA A 55 4.78 -5.25 -15.29
CA ALA A 55 4.90 -3.84 -15.63
C ALA A 55 6.27 -3.54 -16.29
N LEU A 56 7.36 -4.10 -15.73
CA LEU A 56 8.70 -3.96 -16.29
C LEU A 56 8.84 -4.61 -17.68
N ALA A 57 8.31 -5.81 -17.85
CA ALA A 57 8.32 -6.51 -19.13
C ALA A 57 7.55 -5.71 -20.20
N LEU A 58 6.38 -5.16 -19.84
CA LEU A 58 5.58 -4.35 -20.74
C LEU A 58 6.28 -3.04 -21.12
N ASP A 59 6.87 -2.32 -20.15
CA ASP A 59 7.66 -1.11 -20.44
C ASP A 59 8.82 -1.40 -21.39
N SER A 60 9.56 -2.49 -21.15
CA SER A 60 10.65 -2.92 -22.03
C SER A 60 10.15 -3.25 -23.44
N ASN A 61 9.02 -3.96 -23.56
CA ASN A 61 8.45 -4.32 -24.85
C ASN A 61 8.01 -3.06 -25.64
N ILE A 62 7.38 -2.10 -24.98
CA ILE A 62 7.01 -0.81 -25.59
C ILE A 62 8.26 -0.09 -26.10
N ARG A 63 9.34 -0.04 -25.31
CA ARG A 63 10.61 0.57 -25.72
C ARG A 63 11.24 -0.14 -26.91
N ASN A 64 11.27 -1.47 -26.90
CA ASN A 64 11.82 -2.28 -27.98
C ASN A 64 11.04 -2.08 -29.28
N LEU A 65 9.70 -2.06 -29.21
CA LEU A 65 8.84 -1.80 -30.36
C LEU A 65 9.04 -0.39 -30.94
N ARG A 66 9.17 0.63 -30.10
CA ARG A 66 9.52 1.99 -30.55
C ARG A 66 10.83 1.99 -31.33
N SER A 67 11.89 1.40 -30.76
CA SER A 67 13.19 1.30 -31.45
C SER A 67 13.11 0.49 -32.74
N PHE A 68 12.31 -0.58 -32.78
CA PHE A 68 12.09 -1.38 -33.97
C PHE A 68 11.39 -0.59 -35.08
N ILE A 69 10.33 0.16 -34.75
CA ILE A 69 9.62 1.04 -35.69
C ILE A 69 10.57 2.10 -36.23
N ASP A 70 11.29 2.81 -35.36
CA ASP A 70 12.26 3.84 -35.76
C ASP A 70 13.33 3.28 -36.70
N SER A 71 13.81 2.07 -36.43
CA SER A 71 14.79 1.40 -37.28
C SER A 71 14.22 0.96 -38.63
N SER A 72 12.96 0.53 -38.66
CA SER A 72 12.27 0.06 -39.87
C SER A 72 11.94 1.23 -40.81
N VAL A 73 11.56 2.39 -40.26
CA VAL A 73 11.39 3.63 -41.01
C VAL A 73 12.71 4.06 -41.65
N LYS A 74 13.81 4.06 -40.89
CA LYS A 74 15.14 4.44 -41.41
C LYS A 74 15.62 3.52 -42.54
N LYS A 75 15.23 2.24 -42.50
CA LYS A 75 15.56 1.26 -43.55
C LYS A 75 14.62 1.31 -44.75
N GLY A 76 13.55 2.12 -44.70
CA GLY A 76 12.52 2.18 -45.76
C GLY A 76 11.58 0.97 -45.78
N ASN A 77 11.61 0.11 -44.76
CA ASN A 77 10.77 -1.09 -44.68
C ASN A 77 9.34 -0.79 -44.20
N LEU A 78 9.12 0.42 -43.65
CA LEU A 78 7.85 0.82 -43.08
C LEU A 78 7.54 2.27 -43.49
N ASP A 79 6.32 2.49 -43.96
CA ASP A 79 5.85 3.82 -44.37
C ASP A 79 5.78 4.78 -43.17
N SER A 80 6.20 6.03 -43.38
CA SER A 80 6.27 7.04 -42.33
C SER A 80 4.91 7.32 -41.69
N LYS A 81 3.82 7.33 -42.49
CA LYS A 81 2.47 7.59 -41.99
C LYS A 81 1.94 6.43 -41.15
N HIS A 82 2.31 5.20 -41.51
CA HIS A 82 1.99 4.02 -40.70
C HIS A 82 2.82 3.97 -39.40
N ALA A 83 4.10 4.37 -39.45
CA ALA A 83 4.95 4.45 -38.27
C ALA A 83 4.43 5.45 -37.24
N GLU A 84 3.97 6.62 -37.69
CA GLU A 84 3.43 7.67 -36.82
C GLU A 84 2.23 7.16 -36.02
N LYS A 85 1.27 6.50 -36.69
CA LYS A 85 0.10 5.88 -36.02
C LYS A 85 0.51 4.86 -34.96
N LEU A 86 1.46 3.97 -35.28
CA LEU A 86 1.96 2.97 -34.33
C LEU A 86 2.69 3.61 -33.14
N SER A 87 3.47 4.68 -33.39
CA SER A 87 4.14 5.43 -32.33
C SER A 87 3.15 6.13 -31.40
N GLU A 88 2.05 6.63 -31.95
CA GLU A 88 0.96 7.24 -31.17
C GLU A 88 0.27 6.20 -30.28
N GLU A 89 -0.05 5.01 -30.80
CA GLU A 89 -0.59 3.89 -29.99
C GLU A 89 0.37 3.46 -28.88
N LEU A 90 1.66 3.33 -29.17
CA LEU A 90 2.67 3.02 -28.16
C LEU A 90 2.79 4.14 -27.12
N SER A 91 2.54 5.39 -27.52
CA SER A 91 2.49 6.53 -26.61
C SER A 91 1.27 6.50 -25.70
N ARG A 92 0.10 6.13 -26.21
CA ARG A 92 -1.08 5.84 -25.39
C ARG A 92 -0.83 4.71 -24.39
N ALA A 93 -0.26 3.58 -24.84
CA ALA A 93 0.06 2.45 -23.97
C ALA A 93 1.06 2.84 -22.86
N SER A 94 2.11 3.59 -23.24
CA SER A 94 3.10 4.12 -22.30
C SER A 94 2.50 5.12 -21.31
N TYR A 95 1.54 5.93 -21.74
CA TYR A 95 0.83 6.87 -20.87
C TYR A 95 -0.01 6.13 -19.83
N THR A 96 -0.80 5.15 -20.25
CA THR A 96 -1.58 4.29 -19.33
C THR A 96 -0.69 3.63 -18.28
N LEU A 97 0.49 3.15 -18.69
CA LEU A 97 1.44 2.51 -17.79
C LEU A 97 2.13 3.48 -16.81
N SER A 98 2.33 4.75 -17.21
CA SER A 98 3.11 5.74 -16.44
C SER A 98 2.26 6.69 -15.59
N VAL A 99 0.98 6.86 -15.89
CA VAL A 99 0.05 7.73 -15.13
C VAL A 99 -0.98 6.95 -14.33
N GLY A 100 -1.33 5.74 -14.78
CA GLY A 100 -2.30 4.89 -14.08
C GLY A 100 -1.74 4.22 -12.83
N ASP A 101 -2.55 3.38 -12.18
CA ASP A 101 -2.16 2.65 -10.96
C ASP A 101 -0.95 1.73 -11.18
N ALA A 102 -0.78 1.26 -12.42
CA ALA A 102 0.36 0.45 -12.83
C ALA A 102 1.72 1.18 -12.70
N ALA A 103 1.72 2.52 -12.70
CA ALA A 103 2.92 3.34 -12.60
C ALA A 103 3.65 3.13 -11.27
N THR A 104 2.92 2.74 -10.22
CA THR A 104 3.48 2.46 -8.88
C THR A 104 4.50 1.31 -8.89
N PHE A 105 4.35 0.39 -9.87
CA PHE A 105 5.22 -0.76 -10.07
C PHE A 105 6.41 -0.47 -10.98
N LEU A 106 6.42 0.66 -11.69
CA LEU A 106 7.55 1.07 -12.51
C LEU A 106 8.64 1.79 -11.69
N PRO A 107 9.90 1.74 -12.13
CA PRO A 107 10.95 2.57 -11.56
C PRO A 107 10.67 4.05 -11.90
N CYS A 108 10.16 4.83 -10.95
CA CYS A 108 10.06 6.28 -11.11
C CYS A 108 11.46 6.85 -11.35
N LYS A 109 11.65 7.60 -12.44
CA LYS A 109 12.91 8.29 -12.70
C LYS A 109 13.22 9.26 -11.54
N SER A 110 14.37 9.00 -10.91
CA SER A 110 15.23 9.89 -10.11
C SER A 110 14.75 10.62 -8.85
N HIS A 111 13.47 10.74 -8.48
CA HIS A 111 13.10 11.51 -7.26
C HIS A 111 12.33 10.74 -6.17
N GLY A 112 12.20 9.41 -6.27
CA GLY A 112 11.43 8.60 -5.30
C GLY A 112 12.19 7.48 -4.61
N ARG A 113 13.47 7.23 -4.96
CA ARG A 113 14.24 6.11 -4.41
C ARG A 113 14.59 6.31 -2.94
N LEU A 114 14.91 7.55 -2.54
CA LEU A 114 15.16 7.93 -1.15
C LEU A 114 13.91 7.68 -0.29
N LEU A 115 12.74 8.17 -0.71
CA LEU A 115 11.49 8.00 0.03
C LEU A 115 11.13 6.50 0.20
N ARG A 116 11.32 5.70 -0.86
CA ARG A 116 11.11 4.24 -0.82
C ARG A 116 12.14 3.50 0.04
N MET A 117 13.36 4.02 0.18
CA MET A 117 14.37 3.50 1.11
C MET A 117 14.01 3.80 2.57
N PHE A 118 13.49 4.99 2.88
CA PHE A 118 13.11 5.36 4.25
C PHE A 118 11.85 4.64 4.76
N LEU A 119 10.94 4.25 3.86
CA LEU A 119 9.65 3.67 4.24
C LEU A 119 9.57 2.15 4.03
N GLY A 120 10.68 1.53 3.63
CA GLY A 120 10.78 0.08 3.38
C GLY A 120 10.04 -0.39 2.11
N PRO A 121 10.23 -1.66 1.69
CA PRO A 121 9.56 -2.23 0.52
C PRO A 121 8.02 -2.19 0.56
N ILE A 122 7.41 -1.97 1.73
CA ILE A 122 5.95 -1.86 1.93
C ILE A 122 5.77 -0.92 3.13
N ASN A 123 5.20 0.28 2.90
CA ASN A 123 4.42 1.10 3.86
C ASN A 123 4.24 2.57 3.41
N VAL A 124 4.07 2.82 2.12
CA VAL A 124 3.52 4.11 1.63
C VAL A 124 2.45 3.86 0.57
N ARG A 125 1.39 3.16 0.95
CA ARG A 125 0.09 3.48 0.35
C ARG A 125 -0.40 4.75 1.04
N ALA A 126 0.04 5.90 0.55
CA ALA A 126 -0.69 7.13 0.83
C ALA A 126 -2.05 6.97 0.14
N ASN A 127 -3.08 6.57 0.90
CA ASN A 127 -4.45 6.80 0.49
C ASN A 127 -4.56 8.32 0.27
N ARG A 128 -4.52 8.72 -1.01
CA ARG A 128 -4.48 10.11 -1.44
C ARG A 128 -5.79 10.76 -1.02
N LYS A 129 -5.83 11.33 0.20
CA LYS A 129 -6.38 12.66 0.54
C LYS A 129 -6.59 12.92 2.05
N ASP A 130 -6.52 11.93 2.93
CA ASP A 130 -6.88 12.18 4.36
C ASP A 130 -5.68 12.40 5.31
N VAL A 131 -4.46 12.00 4.93
CA VAL A 131 -3.29 12.06 5.83
C VAL A 131 -2.57 13.42 5.78
N GLN A 132 -2.69 14.18 4.68
CA GLN A 132 -2.04 15.50 4.58
C GLN A 132 -2.70 16.58 5.45
N LEU A 133 -3.96 16.38 5.87
CA LEU A 133 -4.65 17.34 6.74
C LEU A 133 -4.25 17.21 8.22
N LYS A 134 -3.93 15.99 8.70
CA LYS A 134 -3.55 15.79 10.11
C LYS A 134 -2.14 16.26 10.48
N VAL A 135 -1.19 16.23 9.55
CA VAL A 135 0.20 16.65 9.82
C VAL A 135 0.31 18.18 9.94
N LYS A 136 -0.54 18.93 9.23
CA LYS A 136 -0.49 20.39 9.23
C LYS A 136 -1.08 21.01 10.51
N GLU A 137 -2.03 20.33 11.15
CA GLU A 137 -2.62 20.77 12.43
C GLU A 137 -1.66 20.57 13.62
N GLU A 138 -0.92 19.46 13.67
CA GLU A 138 0.03 19.24 14.78
C GLU A 138 1.25 20.16 14.71
N TYR A 139 1.71 20.52 13.51
CA TYR A 139 2.85 21.44 13.36
C TYR A 139 2.53 22.85 13.88
N TYR A 140 1.24 23.25 13.91
CA TYR A 140 0.82 24.55 14.45
C TYR A 140 0.72 24.57 15.98
N ARG A 141 0.48 23.43 16.64
CA ARG A 141 0.37 23.37 18.11
C ARG A 141 1.73 23.47 18.80
N PHE A 142 2.80 22.91 18.21
CA PHE A 142 4.14 22.95 18.80
C PHE A 142 4.79 24.33 18.76
N ARG A 143 4.55 25.11 17.70
CA ARG A 143 5.15 26.45 17.56
C ARG A 143 4.49 27.52 18.43
N VAL A 144 3.22 27.34 18.80
CA VAL A 144 2.50 28.30 19.66
C VAL A 144 2.80 28.07 21.15
N ALA A 145 3.26 26.87 21.54
CA ALA A 145 3.56 26.53 22.93
C ALA A 145 4.94 27.02 23.43
N PHE A 146 5.92 27.21 22.54
CA PHE A 146 7.30 27.58 22.94
C PHE A 146 7.69 29.05 22.66
N GLY A 147 6.74 29.89 22.27
CA GLY A 147 6.97 31.29 21.87
C GLY A 147 6.64 32.35 22.92
N LYS A 148 6.31 32.00 24.17
CA LYS A 148 6.02 32.98 25.24
C LYS A 148 6.60 32.53 26.57
N HIS A 149 7.87 32.80 26.78
CA HIS A 149 8.41 33.15 28.10
C HIS A 149 9.69 33.96 27.89
N HIS A 150 9.52 35.27 27.77
CA HIS A 150 10.53 36.26 28.11
C HIS A 150 9.81 37.50 28.67
#